data_AF-A0A936S6L3-F1
#
_entry.id   AF-A0A936S6L3-F1
#
_cell.length_a   1.000
_cell.length_b   1.000
_cell.length_c   1.000
_cell.angle_alpha   90.00
_cell.angle_beta   90.00
_cell.angle_gamma   90.00
#
_symmetry.space_group_name_H-M   'P 1'
#
loop_
_entity.id
_entity.type
_entity.pdbx_description
1 polymer ?
#
loop_
_entity_poly.entity_id
_entity_poly.type
_entity_poly.pdbx_seq_one_letter_code
_entity_poly.pdbx_strand_id
1 'polypeptide(L)'
;MFMMPYVSRITRGGFPFGVILLVVINLIVFFVPQAMDERRYERIADYYAQSVLPAIELPAFARYLRSEGEAEQADQIDKMIKYEAWPRALGEMEGNASFMRSLRQSEVIRADHPQYEEWRSARRSYDAQRKRLFTERFHFDTQQPEWLTAFTHQFLHGDTGHIIGNMVVLALIAPAVEALIGTGTFLGLYLVCGIVAAGSHLLFTHGAPGGLVGASGAISGAMGAFAVLLGRRKIPFFYFVFVYFDVIKAPALLALPIWLANELLQFFWLGNGHVAYGAHFGGLVAGALLAWPLLRRAEARLIPDTAAAEEQEAREAESAGLTLKEARRLMTAQRFDEARRAYARAAAQPGLDTQTMRECVNVCRLAPASEEYHRAAGLAMAQSGIDAAYTLEVFREYIKRAKPLPRLTAETLSALATRALRLRALHDADRAVRLLHSLAPAYPRLPELFEQTEQALTTSGNAAAASALRGLRTKA
;
A
#
# COMPACT_ATOMS: atom_id res chain seq x y z
N MET A 1 4.03 1.64 8.58
CA MET A 1 3.76 0.22 8.24
C MET A 1 2.57 0.23 7.30
N PHE A 2 2.77 -0.15 6.05
CA PHE A 2 1.69 -0.27 5.08
C PHE A 2 1.34 -1.75 4.97
N MET A 3 0.06 -2.12 5.06
CA MET A 3 -0.38 -3.51 5.03
C MET A 3 -1.61 -3.61 4.13
N MET A 4 -1.54 -4.39 3.05
CA MET A 4 -2.58 -4.41 2.01
C MET A 4 -2.99 -5.82 1.59
N PRO A 5 -4.30 -6.11 1.47
CA PRO A 5 -4.79 -7.39 0.99
C PRO A 5 -4.36 -7.66 -0.47
N TYR A 6 -4.06 -8.91 -0.79
CA TYR A 6 -3.57 -9.36 -2.10
C TYR A 6 -4.39 -10.54 -2.64
N VAL A 7 -4.61 -10.59 -3.95
CA VAL A 7 -5.28 -11.70 -4.66
C VAL A 7 -4.25 -12.36 -5.58
N SER A 8 -3.99 -13.66 -5.38
CA SER A 8 -2.85 -14.36 -5.99
C SER A 8 -3.05 -14.81 -7.44
N ARG A 9 -4.26 -14.73 -8.00
CA ARG A 9 -4.53 -15.12 -9.39
C ARG A 9 -5.62 -14.26 -10.04
N ILE A 10 -5.29 -13.66 -11.18
CA ILE A 10 -6.26 -13.03 -12.09
C ILE A 10 -6.60 -14.05 -13.18
N THR A 11 -7.69 -14.80 -13.01
CA THR A 11 -8.25 -15.65 -14.09
C THR A 11 -9.20 -14.81 -14.95
N ARG A 12 -9.49 -15.23 -16.18
CA ARG A 12 -10.43 -14.49 -17.08
C ARG A 12 -11.84 -14.32 -16.47
N GLY A 13 -12.23 -15.21 -15.55
CA GLY A 13 -13.46 -15.13 -14.75
C GLY A 13 -13.36 -14.31 -13.45
N GLY A 14 -12.14 -13.91 -13.05
CA GLY A 14 -11.86 -13.06 -11.88
C GLY A 14 -11.16 -11.74 -12.23
N PHE A 15 -11.17 -11.35 -13.51
CA PHE A 15 -10.61 -10.07 -13.95
C PHE A 15 -11.53 -8.92 -13.49
N PRO A 16 -11.01 -7.88 -12.82
CA PRO A 16 -11.84 -6.88 -12.15
C PRO A 16 -12.29 -5.76 -13.10
N PHE A 17 -13.10 -6.12 -14.11
CA PHE A 17 -13.58 -5.19 -15.13
C PHE A 17 -14.35 -4.02 -14.54
N GLY A 18 -15.16 -4.25 -13.51
CA GLY A 18 -15.95 -3.22 -12.84
C GLY A 18 -15.07 -2.23 -12.09
N VAL A 19 -14.07 -2.72 -11.34
CA VAL A 19 -13.07 -1.87 -10.68
C VAL A 19 -12.32 -1.02 -11.70
N ILE A 20 -11.82 -1.62 -12.78
CA ILE A 20 -11.07 -0.90 -13.81
C ILE A 20 -11.96 0.15 -14.47
N LEU A 21 -13.21 -0.18 -14.78
CA LEU A 21 -14.18 0.76 -15.34
C LEU A 21 -14.39 1.95 -14.41
N LEU A 22 -14.60 1.72 -13.12
CA LEU A 22 -14.75 2.79 -12.13
C LEU A 22 -13.49 3.66 -12.06
N VAL A 23 -12.31 3.05 -12.02
CA VAL A 23 -11.04 3.80 -12.01
C VAL A 23 -10.92 4.69 -13.25
N VAL A 24 -11.17 4.14 -14.45
CA VAL A 24 -11.10 4.89 -15.70
C VAL A 24 -12.11 6.04 -15.72
N ILE A 25 -13.36 5.80 -15.31
CA ILE A 25 -14.38 6.86 -15.24
C ILE A 25 -13.94 7.99 -14.32
N ASN A 26 -13.48 7.66 -13.11
CA ASN A 26 -13.03 8.66 -12.14
C ASN A 26 -11.84 9.47 -12.65
N LEU A 27 -10.87 8.82 -13.29
CA LEU A 27 -9.72 9.49 -13.91
C LEU A 27 -10.16 10.42 -15.04
N ILE A 28 -11.08 9.98 -15.91
CA ILE A 28 -11.62 10.83 -16.99
C ILE A 28 -12.33 12.04 -16.40
N VAL A 29 -13.23 11.85 -15.42
CA VAL A 29 -13.99 12.93 -14.79
C VAL A 29 -13.07 13.95 -14.12
N PHE A 30 -12.03 13.48 -13.42
CA PHE A 30 -11.11 14.38 -12.72
C PHE A 30 -10.19 15.13 -13.70
N PHE A 31 -9.52 14.43 -14.62
CA PHE A 31 -8.51 15.05 -15.48
C PHE A 31 -9.07 15.74 -16.73
N VAL A 32 -10.36 15.57 -17.04
CA VAL A 32 -10.98 16.21 -18.21
C VAL A 32 -11.93 17.33 -17.79
N PRO A 33 -13.18 17.09 -17.32
CA PRO A 33 -14.07 18.18 -16.99
C PRO A 33 -13.69 18.92 -15.68
N GLN A 34 -13.24 18.26 -14.62
CA GLN A 34 -12.83 18.96 -13.38
C GLN A 34 -11.54 19.76 -13.54
N ALA A 35 -10.59 19.31 -14.36
CA ALA A 35 -9.37 20.06 -14.67
C ALA A 35 -9.66 21.44 -15.33
N MET A 36 -10.82 21.60 -15.96
CA MET A 36 -11.25 22.89 -16.51
C MET A 36 -11.80 23.85 -15.45
N ASP A 37 -12.16 23.35 -14.25
CA ASP A 37 -12.69 24.18 -13.18
C ASP A 37 -11.63 25.09 -12.59
N GLU A 38 -10.36 24.67 -12.47
CA GLU A 38 -9.29 25.48 -11.90
C GLU A 38 -9.14 26.83 -12.64
N ARG A 39 -9.01 26.79 -13.97
CA ARG A 39 -8.96 28.00 -14.81
C ARG A 39 -10.25 28.83 -14.78
N ARG A 40 -11.40 28.20 -14.56
CA ARG A 40 -12.69 28.91 -14.46
C ARG A 40 -12.83 29.56 -13.10
N TYR A 41 -12.35 28.89 -12.06
CA TYR A 41 -12.34 29.37 -10.69
C TYR A 41 -11.46 30.61 -10.56
N GLU A 42 -10.27 30.61 -11.17
CA GLU A 42 -9.41 31.82 -11.24
C GLU A 42 -10.16 33.03 -11.82
N ARG A 43 -10.84 32.87 -12.96
CA ARG A 43 -11.64 33.96 -13.56
C ARG A 43 -12.80 34.43 -12.68
N ILE A 44 -13.43 33.50 -11.96
CA ILE A 44 -14.52 33.81 -11.03
C ILE A 44 -13.98 34.55 -9.80
N ALA A 45 -12.82 34.14 -9.31
CA ALA A 45 -12.10 34.79 -8.22
C ALA A 45 -11.67 36.21 -8.62
N ASP A 46 -11.15 36.40 -9.84
CA ASP A 46 -10.81 37.72 -10.39
C ASP A 46 -12.04 38.64 -10.46
N TYR A 47 -13.19 38.10 -10.91
CA TYR A 47 -14.46 38.83 -10.91
C TYR A 47 -14.85 39.25 -9.49
N TYR A 48 -14.71 38.36 -8.51
CA TYR A 48 -14.95 38.70 -7.11
C TYR A 48 -14.05 39.86 -6.67
N ALA A 49 -12.75 39.73 -6.87
CA ALA A 49 -11.75 40.72 -6.46
C ALA A 49 -11.95 42.11 -7.09
N GLN A 50 -12.41 42.17 -8.35
CA GLN A 50 -12.61 43.42 -9.08
C GLN A 50 -14.01 44.04 -8.86
N SER A 51 -14.92 43.33 -8.19
CA SER A 51 -16.28 43.80 -7.91
C SER A 51 -16.36 44.53 -6.56
N VAL A 52 -17.55 45.01 -6.21
CA VAL A 52 -17.82 45.57 -4.88
C VAL A 52 -17.87 44.52 -3.76
N LEU A 53 -17.88 43.23 -4.10
CA LEU A 53 -18.11 42.14 -3.16
C LEU A 53 -17.07 42.07 -2.02
N PRO A 54 -15.75 42.11 -2.25
CA PRO A 54 -14.76 41.92 -1.19
C PRO A 54 -14.85 43.03 -0.13
N ALA A 55 -15.07 44.27 -0.57
CA ALA A 55 -15.17 45.44 0.30
C ALA A 55 -16.42 45.42 1.20
N ILE A 56 -17.47 44.70 0.79
CA ILE A 56 -18.74 44.62 1.51
C ILE A 56 -18.82 43.33 2.33
N GLU A 57 -18.52 42.19 1.72
CA GLU A 57 -18.77 40.85 2.29
C GLU A 57 -17.71 40.44 3.31
N LEU A 58 -16.41 40.65 3.05
CA LEU A 58 -15.35 40.20 3.96
C LEU A 58 -15.39 40.92 5.32
N PRO A 59 -15.57 42.26 5.38
CA PRO A 59 -15.77 42.93 6.67
C PRO A 59 -17.05 42.51 7.37
N ALA A 60 -18.11 42.20 6.61
CA ALA A 60 -19.35 41.69 7.17
C ALA A 60 -19.19 40.29 7.75
N PHE A 61 -18.39 39.44 7.10
CA PHE A 61 -18.03 38.12 7.60
C PHE A 61 -17.22 38.20 8.90
N ALA A 62 -16.22 39.07 8.97
CA ALA A 62 -15.47 39.29 10.21
C ALA A 62 -16.38 39.78 11.36
N ARG A 63 -17.36 40.65 11.09
CA ARG A 63 -18.37 41.05 12.09
C ARG A 63 -19.26 39.88 12.53
N TYR A 64 -19.68 39.04 11.59
CA TYR A 64 -20.48 37.85 11.87
C TYR A 64 -19.73 36.85 12.77
N LEU A 65 -18.46 36.56 12.47
CA LEU A 65 -17.62 35.70 13.31
C LEU A 65 -17.53 36.23 14.75
N ARG A 66 -17.36 37.55 14.92
CA ARG A 66 -17.37 38.18 16.26
C ARG A 66 -18.69 38.00 16.99
N SER A 67 -19.83 38.10 16.30
CA SER A 67 -21.14 37.89 16.94
C SER A 67 -21.37 36.44 17.36
N GLU A 68 -20.75 35.48 16.67
CA GLU A 68 -20.79 34.06 17.04
C GLU A 68 -19.74 33.67 18.11
N GLY A 69 -18.94 34.63 18.60
CA GLY A 69 -17.90 34.40 19.60
C GLY A 69 -16.56 33.92 19.04
N GLU A 70 -16.40 33.88 17.71
CA GLU A 70 -15.18 33.45 17.00
C GLU A 70 -14.23 34.63 16.75
N ALA A 71 -13.90 35.38 17.81
CA ALA A 71 -13.11 36.61 17.71
C ALA A 71 -11.70 36.40 17.13
N GLU A 72 -11.05 35.26 17.43
CA GLU A 72 -9.72 34.96 16.91
C GLU A 72 -9.73 34.74 15.39
N GLN A 73 -10.73 34.01 14.87
CA GLN A 73 -10.91 33.83 13.42
C GLN A 73 -11.28 35.15 12.75
N ALA A 74 -12.14 35.96 13.36
CA ALA A 74 -12.46 37.29 12.83
C ALA A 74 -11.19 38.17 12.68
N ASP A 75 -10.28 38.14 13.66
CA ASP A 75 -9.02 38.88 13.58
C ASP A 75 -8.06 38.31 12.52
N GLN A 76 -8.14 37.01 12.23
CA GLN A 76 -7.43 36.41 11.11
C GLN A 76 -7.99 36.89 9.78
N ILE A 77 -9.31 36.95 9.62
CA ILE A 77 -9.96 37.51 8.43
C ILE A 77 -9.57 38.97 8.22
N ASP A 78 -9.57 39.79 9.28
CA ASP A 78 -9.15 41.20 9.17
C ASP A 78 -7.69 41.36 8.75
N LYS A 79 -6.79 40.48 9.22
CA LYS A 79 -5.41 40.43 8.73
C LYS A 79 -5.37 40.06 7.24
N MET A 80 -6.17 39.10 6.80
CA MET A 80 -6.23 38.70 5.39
C MET A 80 -6.73 39.85 4.51
N ILE A 81 -7.76 40.56 4.94
CA ILE A 81 -8.26 41.77 4.25
C ILE A 81 -7.14 42.81 4.16
N LYS A 82 -6.46 43.11 5.27
CA LYS A 82 -5.39 44.12 5.33
C LYS A 82 -4.21 43.81 4.41
N TYR A 83 -3.84 42.54 4.28
CA TYR A 83 -2.72 42.10 3.43
C TYR A 83 -3.18 41.67 2.02
N GLU A 84 -4.40 42.03 1.62
CA GLU A 84 -4.98 41.69 0.30
C GLU A 84 -4.96 40.18 0.00
N ALA A 85 -4.96 39.34 1.03
CA ALA A 85 -5.07 37.88 0.94
C ALA A 85 -6.53 37.45 0.76
N TRP A 86 -7.26 38.18 -0.10
CA TRP A 86 -8.68 37.97 -0.36
C TRP A 86 -9.04 36.58 -0.89
N PRO A 87 -8.21 35.82 -1.65
CA PRO A 87 -8.59 34.48 -2.10
C PRO A 87 -8.77 33.51 -0.93
N ARG A 88 -7.91 33.64 0.09
CA ARG A 88 -8.00 32.82 1.30
C ARG A 88 -9.19 33.23 2.16
N ALA A 89 -9.40 34.53 2.35
CA ALA A 89 -10.55 35.05 3.08
C ALA A 89 -11.89 34.67 2.41
N LEU A 90 -11.93 34.71 1.08
CA LEU A 90 -13.06 34.25 0.27
C LEU A 90 -13.32 32.75 0.49
N GLY A 91 -12.28 31.92 0.48
CA GLY A 91 -12.40 30.49 0.76
C GLY A 91 -12.97 30.19 2.15
N GLU A 92 -12.50 30.91 3.17
CA GLU A 92 -13.01 30.76 4.56
C GLU A 92 -14.46 31.25 4.68
N MET A 93 -14.81 32.36 4.03
CA MET A 93 -16.17 32.90 4.00
C MET A 93 -17.15 31.97 3.27
N GLU A 94 -16.80 31.51 2.06
CA GLU A 94 -17.62 30.59 1.27
C GLU A 94 -17.76 29.22 1.93
N GLY A 95 -16.75 28.81 2.72
CA GLY A 95 -16.79 27.62 3.57
C GLY A 95 -17.66 27.78 4.82
N ASN A 96 -17.88 29.01 5.31
CA ASN A 96 -18.78 29.27 6.44
C ASN A 96 -20.22 29.37 5.96
N ALA A 97 -20.88 28.22 5.93
CA ALA A 97 -22.15 28.17 5.25
C ALA A 97 -23.36 28.65 6.07
N SER A 98 -23.20 28.85 7.39
CA SER A 98 -24.16 29.62 8.20
C SER A 98 -24.14 31.09 7.77
N PHE A 99 -22.96 31.69 7.65
CA PHE A 99 -22.79 33.03 7.11
C PHE A 99 -23.34 33.13 5.69
N MET A 100 -22.98 32.21 4.79
CA MET A 100 -23.45 32.24 3.40
C MET A 100 -24.97 32.16 3.29
N ARG A 101 -25.65 31.45 4.20
CA ARG A 101 -27.11 31.42 4.27
C ARG A 101 -27.67 32.80 4.63
N SER A 102 -27.19 33.40 5.72
CA SER A 102 -27.63 34.74 6.16
C SER A 102 -27.28 35.84 5.15
N LEU A 103 -26.15 35.72 4.46
CA LEU A 103 -25.75 36.59 3.35
C LEU A 103 -26.78 36.52 2.20
N ARG A 104 -27.11 35.30 1.74
CA ARG A 104 -28.08 35.09 0.64
C ARG A 104 -29.51 35.51 1.01
N GLN A 105 -29.87 35.42 2.29
CA GLN A 105 -31.16 35.87 2.82
C GLN A 105 -31.21 37.39 3.07
N SER A 106 -30.13 38.12 2.79
CA SER A 106 -30.02 39.58 3.00
C SER A 106 -30.19 39.99 4.47
N GLU A 107 -29.81 39.09 5.39
CA GLU A 107 -29.84 39.34 6.85
C GLU A 107 -28.59 40.11 7.29
N VAL A 108 -27.45 39.81 6.64
CA VAL A 108 -26.15 40.45 6.92
C VAL A 108 -25.99 41.75 6.15
N ILE A 109 -26.24 41.72 4.84
CA ILE A 109 -26.24 42.89 3.97
C ILE A 109 -27.69 43.20 3.64
N ARG A 110 -28.21 44.27 4.26
CA ARG A 110 -29.63 44.65 4.24
C ARG A 110 -29.91 45.72 3.18
N ALA A 111 -31.18 45.88 2.83
CA ALA A 111 -31.64 46.80 1.77
C ALA A 111 -31.36 48.29 2.04
N ASP A 112 -31.02 48.66 3.28
CA ASP A 112 -30.61 50.00 3.69
C ASP A 112 -29.11 50.27 3.45
N HIS A 113 -28.31 49.26 3.06
CA HIS A 113 -26.91 49.47 2.70
C HIS A 113 -26.80 50.35 1.43
N PRO A 114 -25.96 51.41 1.41
CA PRO A 114 -25.89 52.35 0.28
C PRO A 114 -25.61 51.71 -1.08
N GLN A 115 -24.86 50.61 -1.09
CA GLN A 115 -24.50 49.84 -2.29
C GLN A 115 -25.29 48.52 -2.43
N TYR A 116 -26.45 48.40 -1.80
CA TYR A 116 -27.19 47.12 -1.74
C TYR A 116 -27.53 46.55 -3.12
N GLU A 117 -28.07 47.35 -4.04
CA GLU A 117 -28.45 46.84 -5.37
C GLU A 117 -27.23 46.49 -6.23
N GLU A 118 -26.14 47.23 -6.09
CA GLU A 118 -24.86 46.94 -6.76
C GLU A 118 -24.26 45.62 -6.25
N TRP A 119 -24.20 45.46 -4.91
CA TRP A 119 -23.79 44.22 -4.25
C TRP A 119 -24.66 43.03 -4.69
N ARG A 120 -25.98 43.18 -4.64
CA ARG A 120 -26.93 42.12 -4.99
C ARG A 120 -26.78 41.67 -6.45
N SER A 121 -26.59 42.62 -7.36
CA SER A 121 -26.35 42.34 -8.78
C SER A 121 -25.00 41.63 -8.98
N ALA A 122 -23.93 42.15 -8.36
CA ALA A 122 -22.61 41.56 -8.44
C ALA A 122 -22.58 40.14 -7.87
N ARG A 123 -23.25 39.90 -6.74
CA ARG A 123 -23.31 38.60 -6.06
C ARG A 123 -24.08 37.57 -6.86
N ARG A 124 -25.22 37.95 -7.44
CA ARG A 124 -25.98 37.09 -8.36
C ARG A 124 -25.14 36.67 -9.57
N SER A 125 -24.38 37.60 -10.14
CA SER A 125 -23.48 37.31 -11.25
C SER A 125 -22.31 36.40 -10.83
N TYR A 126 -21.75 36.58 -9.64
CA TYR A 126 -20.75 35.68 -9.07
C TYR A 126 -21.29 34.25 -8.87
N ASP A 127 -22.44 34.12 -8.20
CA ASP A 127 -23.08 32.82 -7.95
C ASP A 127 -23.49 32.12 -9.26
N ALA A 128 -23.98 32.88 -10.25
CA ALA A 128 -24.33 32.34 -11.57
C ALA A 128 -23.11 31.81 -12.34
N GLN A 129 -21.93 32.42 -12.16
CA GLN A 129 -20.69 31.91 -12.75
C GLN A 129 -20.19 30.68 -12.00
N ARG A 130 -20.24 30.67 -10.66
CA ARG A 130 -19.89 29.49 -9.85
C ARG A 130 -20.71 28.26 -10.20
N LYS A 131 -22.03 28.41 -10.38
CA LYS A 131 -22.93 27.31 -10.80
C LYS A 131 -22.57 26.68 -12.15
N ARG A 132 -21.70 27.31 -12.96
CA ARG A 132 -21.20 26.76 -14.23
C ARG A 132 -19.93 25.91 -14.06
N LEU A 133 -19.31 25.93 -12.88
CA LEU A 133 -18.23 25.01 -12.55
C LEU A 133 -18.78 23.59 -12.56
N PHE A 134 -18.01 22.66 -13.12
CA PHE A 134 -18.42 21.27 -13.27
C PHE A 134 -18.62 20.62 -11.90
N THR A 135 -17.67 20.83 -10.99
CA THR A 135 -17.72 20.31 -9.62
C THR A 135 -18.92 20.86 -8.86
N GLU A 136 -19.18 22.18 -8.93
CA GLU A 136 -20.34 22.81 -8.29
C GLU A 136 -21.67 22.26 -8.82
N ARG A 137 -21.75 21.89 -10.11
CA ARG A 137 -22.98 21.36 -10.70
C ARG A 137 -23.29 19.93 -10.26
N PHE A 138 -22.28 19.15 -9.93
CA PHE A 138 -22.42 17.70 -9.70
C PHE A 138 -22.06 17.26 -8.27
N HIS A 139 -21.60 18.17 -7.42
CA HIS A 139 -21.43 17.87 -5.99
C HIS A 139 -22.79 17.73 -5.30
N PHE A 140 -22.83 16.94 -4.24
CA PHE A 140 -24.04 16.81 -3.42
C PHE A 140 -24.08 17.93 -2.39
N ASP A 141 -25.01 18.87 -2.53
CA ASP A 141 -25.29 19.94 -1.57
C ASP A 141 -26.29 19.45 -0.51
N THR A 142 -25.93 19.49 0.77
CA THR A 142 -26.81 19.05 1.87
C THR A 142 -28.03 19.95 2.05
N GLN A 143 -27.98 21.21 1.58
CA GLN A 143 -29.11 22.14 1.61
C GLN A 143 -30.04 21.98 0.41
N GLN A 144 -29.55 21.43 -0.68
CA GLN A 144 -30.29 21.19 -1.92
C GLN A 144 -30.06 19.75 -2.40
N PRO A 145 -30.52 18.74 -1.63
CA PRO A 145 -30.27 17.36 -1.95
C PRO A 145 -31.04 16.95 -3.21
N GLU A 146 -30.34 16.49 -4.23
CA GLU A 146 -30.92 15.98 -5.48
C GLU A 146 -30.48 14.54 -5.72
N TRP A 147 -31.34 13.73 -6.34
CA TRP A 147 -31.00 12.35 -6.70
C TRP A 147 -29.82 12.28 -7.68
N LEU A 148 -29.74 13.24 -8.60
CA LEU A 148 -28.64 13.30 -9.57
C LEU A 148 -27.31 13.59 -8.87
N THR A 149 -27.27 14.52 -7.93
CA THR A 149 -26.05 14.86 -7.19
C THR A 149 -25.68 13.79 -6.17
N ALA A 150 -26.67 13.11 -5.57
CA ALA A 150 -26.46 11.91 -4.74
C ALA A 150 -25.78 10.76 -5.50
N PHE A 151 -25.98 10.70 -6.82
CA PHE A 151 -25.28 9.76 -7.70
C PHE A 151 -23.93 10.30 -8.17
N THR A 152 -23.89 11.53 -8.70
CA THR A 152 -22.73 12.08 -9.41
C THR A 152 -21.57 12.50 -8.51
N HIS A 153 -21.81 12.83 -7.24
CA HIS A 153 -20.75 13.18 -6.29
C HIS A 153 -19.68 12.09 -6.16
N GLN A 154 -20.07 10.83 -6.36
CA GLN A 154 -19.22 9.64 -6.26
C GLN A 154 -18.04 9.65 -7.24
N PHE A 155 -18.12 10.48 -8.30
CA PHE A 155 -17.12 10.54 -9.35
C PHE A 155 -16.26 11.80 -9.32
N LEU A 156 -16.56 12.74 -8.42
CA LEU A 156 -15.84 13.98 -8.26
C LEU A 156 -14.75 13.82 -7.20
N HIS A 157 -13.64 14.55 -7.36
CA HIS A 157 -12.58 14.61 -6.34
C HIS A 157 -12.12 16.05 -6.12
N GLY A 158 -11.75 16.37 -4.88
CA GLY A 158 -11.34 17.73 -4.50
C GLY A 158 -9.91 18.08 -4.95
N ASP A 159 -9.03 17.10 -5.01
CA ASP A 159 -7.62 17.27 -5.34
C ASP A 159 -6.98 15.97 -5.86
N THR A 160 -5.75 16.06 -6.36
CA THR A 160 -5.03 14.92 -6.93
C THR A 160 -4.70 13.84 -5.89
N GLY A 161 -4.38 14.23 -4.65
CA GLY A 161 -4.13 13.28 -3.57
C GLY A 161 -5.38 12.48 -3.22
N HIS A 162 -6.53 13.14 -3.17
CA HIS A 162 -7.83 12.52 -2.90
C HIS A 162 -8.20 11.46 -3.96
N ILE A 163 -8.08 11.76 -5.27
CA ILE A 163 -8.34 10.75 -6.30
C ILE A 163 -7.35 9.59 -6.23
N ILE A 164 -6.05 9.85 -6.06
CA ILE A 164 -5.05 8.79 -5.97
C ILE A 164 -5.35 7.88 -4.78
N GLY A 165 -5.65 8.45 -3.61
CA GLY A 165 -6.02 7.71 -2.41
C GLY A 165 -7.22 6.80 -2.65
N ASN A 166 -8.31 7.35 -3.20
CA ASN A 166 -9.52 6.59 -3.50
C ASN A 166 -9.25 5.45 -4.50
N MET A 167 -8.53 5.72 -5.59
CA MET A 167 -8.26 4.71 -6.62
C MET A 167 -7.35 3.59 -6.09
N VAL A 168 -6.37 3.92 -5.23
CA VAL A 168 -5.52 2.93 -4.57
C VAL A 168 -6.38 2.03 -3.68
N VAL A 169 -7.18 2.59 -2.76
CA VAL A 169 -8.02 1.78 -1.87
C VAL A 169 -8.99 0.90 -2.65
N LEU A 170 -9.65 1.49 -3.67
CA LEU A 170 -10.57 0.76 -4.55
C LEU A 170 -9.87 -0.42 -5.25
N ALA A 171 -8.69 -0.19 -5.84
CA ALA A 171 -7.94 -1.21 -6.57
C ALA A 171 -7.43 -2.36 -5.67
N LEU A 172 -7.30 -2.12 -4.36
CA LEU A 172 -6.81 -3.14 -3.42
C LEU A 172 -7.91 -4.05 -2.91
N ILE A 173 -9.06 -3.48 -2.56
CA ILE A 173 -10.12 -4.21 -1.87
C ILE A 173 -11.16 -4.76 -2.83
N ALA A 174 -11.52 -3.97 -3.85
CA ALA A 174 -12.68 -4.24 -4.65
C ALA A 174 -12.51 -5.39 -5.65
N PRO A 175 -11.31 -5.73 -6.18
CA PRO A 175 -11.17 -6.90 -7.04
C PRO A 175 -11.57 -8.21 -6.36
N ALA A 176 -11.26 -8.34 -5.07
CA ALA A 176 -11.67 -9.51 -4.28
C ALA A 176 -13.19 -9.59 -4.15
N VAL A 177 -13.86 -8.46 -3.90
CA VAL A 177 -15.33 -8.39 -3.86
C VAL A 177 -15.92 -8.72 -5.21
N GLU A 178 -15.44 -8.08 -6.29
CA GLU A 178 -15.92 -8.28 -7.66
C GLU A 178 -15.80 -9.74 -8.11
N ALA A 179 -14.68 -10.41 -7.80
CA ALA A 179 -14.52 -11.83 -8.12
C ALA A 179 -15.60 -12.71 -7.47
N LEU A 180 -15.98 -12.39 -6.23
CA LEU A 180 -16.94 -13.17 -5.45
C LEU A 180 -18.39 -12.97 -5.86
N ILE A 181 -18.79 -11.74 -6.22
CA ILE A 181 -20.20 -11.44 -6.54
C ILE A 181 -20.45 -11.21 -8.03
N GLY A 182 -19.39 -11.01 -8.82
CA GLY A 182 -19.42 -10.70 -10.25
C GLY A 182 -19.53 -9.21 -10.54
N THR A 183 -19.04 -8.81 -11.72
CA THR A 183 -18.92 -7.41 -12.17
C THR A 183 -20.20 -6.59 -12.05
N GLY A 184 -21.32 -7.08 -12.61
CA GLY A 184 -22.58 -6.32 -12.61
C GLY A 184 -23.14 -6.10 -11.19
N THR A 185 -23.07 -7.11 -10.34
CA THR A 185 -23.51 -7.01 -8.94
C THR A 185 -22.59 -6.09 -8.13
N PHE A 186 -21.28 -6.15 -8.36
CA PHE A 186 -20.34 -5.24 -7.73
C PHE A 186 -20.58 -3.78 -8.12
N LEU A 187 -20.77 -3.48 -9.42
CA LEU A 187 -21.07 -2.12 -9.88
C LEU A 187 -22.38 -1.59 -9.25
N GLY A 188 -23.43 -2.41 -9.22
CA GLY A 188 -24.68 -2.05 -8.55
C GLY A 188 -24.48 -1.78 -7.05
N LEU A 189 -23.75 -2.65 -6.35
CA LEU A 189 -23.42 -2.48 -4.94
C LEU A 189 -22.67 -1.16 -4.71
N TYR A 190 -21.64 -0.86 -5.51
CA TYR A 190 -20.83 0.36 -5.40
C TYR A 190 -21.72 1.61 -5.52
N LEU A 191 -22.53 1.69 -6.58
CA LEU A 191 -23.37 2.86 -6.86
C LEU A 191 -24.44 3.08 -5.80
N VAL A 192 -25.07 2.00 -5.31
CA VAL A 192 -26.07 2.08 -4.23
C VAL A 192 -25.41 2.52 -2.93
N CYS A 193 -24.22 2.01 -2.60
CA CYS A 193 -23.49 2.41 -1.41
C CYS A 193 -23.16 3.90 -1.40
N GLY A 194 -22.77 4.50 -2.53
CA GLY A 194 -22.50 5.94 -2.58
C GLY A 194 -23.75 6.82 -2.49
N ILE A 195 -24.91 6.36 -2.97
CA ILE A 195 -26.19 7.05 -2.76
C ILE A 195 -26.59 6.97 -1.28
N VAL A 196 -26.48 5.79 -0.66
CA VAL A 196 -26.76 5.62 0.78
C VAL A 196 -25.77 6.42 1.63
N ALA A 197 -24.52 6.53 1.21
CA ALA A 197 -23.52 7.39 1.85
C ALA A 197 -23.97 8.87 1.85
N ALA A 198 -24.50 9.38 0.74
CA ALA A 198 -25.05 10.73 0.68
C ALA A 198 -26.24 10.93 1.61
N GLY A 199 -27.20 10.00 1.62
CA GLY A 199 -28.34 10.04 2.52
C GLY A 199 -27.93 9.95 4.00
N SER A 200 -26.95 9.10 4.32
CA SER A 200 -26.43 8.97 5.68
C SER A 200 -25.71 10.24 6.12
N HIS A 201 -24.91 10.87 5.25
CA HIS A 201 -24.28 12.15 5.55
C HIS A 201 -25.30 13.25 5.81
N LEU A 202 -26.34 13.35 4.97
CA LEU A 202 -27.45 14.28 5.16
C LEU A 202 -28.14 14.08 6.52
N LEU A 203 -28.34 12.83 6.93
CA LEU A 203 -28.92 12.50 8.23
C LEU A 203 -28.03 12.93 9.40
N PHE A 204 -26.73 12.63 9.35
CA PHE A 204 -25.79 12.99 10.43
C PHE A 204 -25.56 14.49 10.53
N THR A 205 -25.54 15.18 9.40
CA THR A 205 -25.40 16.64 9.35
C THR A 205 -26.71 17.37 9.66
N HIS A 206 -27.86 16.69 9.72
CA HIS A 206 -29.18 17.31 9.89
C HIS A 206 -29.45 18.42 8.86
N GLY A 207 -28.91 18.28 7.64
CA GLY A 207 -28.97 19.34 6.62
C GLY A 207 -28.16 20.60 6.97
N ALA A 208 -27.24 20.52 7.94
CA ALA A 208 -26.23 21.54 8.13
C ALA A 208 -25.48 21.72 6.81
N PRO A 209 -25.19 22.97 6.44
CA PRO A 209 -24.64 23.20 5.13
C PRO A 209 -23.27 22.54 4.95
N GLY A 210 -23.03 22.08 3.74
CA GLY A 210 -21.81 21.42 3.31
C GLY A 210 -22.11 20.64 2.04
N GLY A 211 -21.14 19.84 1.60
CA GLY A 211 -21.39 18.96 0.48
C GLY A 211 -20.45 17.77 0.40
N LEU A 212 -20.79 16.84 -0.48
CA LEU A 212 -19.97 15.67 -0.77
C LEU A 212 -19.37 15.76 -2.17
N VAL A 213 -18.11 15.35 -2.21
CA VAL A 213 -17.29 15.15 -3.39
C VAL A 213 -16.41 13.94 -3.04
N GLY A 214 -16.56 12.82 -3.74
CA GLY A 214 -15.65 11.69 -3.55
C GLY A 214 -16.28 10.30 -3.69
N ALA A 215 -15.48 9.40 -4.24
CA ALA A 215 -15.76 7.95 -4.29
C ALA A 215 -15.74 7.27 -2.90
N SER A 216 -15.20 7.92 -1.87
CA SER A 216 -14.87 7.31 -0.58
C SER A 216 -16.05 6.65 0.14
N GLY A 217 -17.27 7.19 0.01
CA GLY A 217 -18.48 6.57 0.57
C GLY A 217 -18.83 5.23 -0.08
N ALA A 218 -18.72 5.16 -1.41
CA ALA A 218 -18.93 3.92 -2.17
C ALA A 218 -17.79 2.90 -1.91
N ILE A 219 -16.55 3.38 -1.80
CA ILE A 219 -15.38 2.55 -1.43
C ILE A 219 -15.55 1.99 -0.02
N SER A 220 -16.06 2.77 0.93
CA SER A 220 -16.41 2.29 2.27
C SER A 220 -17.44 1.17 2.22
N GLY A 221 -18.41 1.25 1.30
CA GLY A 221 -19.34 0.15 1.03
C GLY A 221 -18.67 -1.09 0.45
N ALA A 222 -17.72 -0.94 -0.48
CA ALA A 222 -16.92 -2.05 -0.95
C ALA A 222 -16.10 -2.69 0.19
N MET A 223 -15.61 -1.90 1.15
CA MET A 223 -14.94 -2.41 2.36
C MET A 223 -15.90 -3.18 3.28
N GLY A 224 -17.12 -2.67 3.48
CA GLY A 224 -18.17 -3.39 4.22
C GLY A 224 -18.52 -4.74 3.58
N ALA A 225 -18.67 -4.76 2.25
CA ALA A 225 -18.90 -5.98 1.49
C ALA A 225 -17.71 -6.95 1.60
N PHE A 226 -16.48 -6.45 1.48
CA PHE A 226 -15.25 -7.22 1.64
C PHE A 226 -15.19 -7.90 3.03
N ALA A 227 -15.48 -7.16 4.09
CA ALA A 227 -15.48 -7.67 5.45
C ALA A 227 -16.50 -8.79 5.66
N VAL A 228 -17.71 -8.66 5.09
CA VAL A 228 -18.75 -9.69 5.18
C VAL A 228 -18.36 -10.92 4.36
N LEU A 229 -17.98 -10.74 3.10
CA LEU A 229 -17.76 -11.85 2.16
C LEU A 229 -16.49 -12.66 2.48
N LEU A 230 -15.44 -12.03 2.98
CA LEU A 230 -14.19 -12.71 3.32
C LEU A 230 -14.04 -12.98 4.82
N GLY A 231 -14.64 -12.18 5.70
CA GLY A 231 -14.69 -12.43 7.14
C GLY A 231 -13.33 -12.81 7.77
N ARG A 232 -13.28 -14.01 8.35
CA ARG A 232 -12.07 -14.54 9.02
C ARG A 232 -11.10 -15.27 8.09
N ARG A 233 -11.36 -15.29 6.77
CA ARG A 233 -10.48 -15.95 5.79
C ARG A 233 -9.10 -15.31 5.85
N LYS A 234 -8.05 -16.14 5.90
CA LYS A 234 -6.68 -15.64 5.86
C LYS A 234 -6.32 -15.31 4.41
N ILE A 235 -6.17 -14.03 4.13
CA ILE A 235 -5.68 -13.54 2.85
C ILE A 235 -4.24 -13.05 2.99
N PRO A 236 -3.43 -13.09 1.93
CA PRO A 236 -2.12 -12.49 1.97
C PRO A 236 -2.26 -10.97 2.12
N PHE A 237 -1.52 -10.42 3.06
CA PHE A 237 -1.31 -8.99 3.24
C PHE A 237 0.16 -8.68 2.94
N PHE A 238 0.39 -7.91 1.88
CA PHE A 238 1.72 -7.36 1.63
C PHE A 238 2.00 -6.29 2.69
N TYR A 239 3.17 -6.35 3.34
CA TYR A 239 3.58 -5.30 4.26
C TYR A 239 4.98 -4.77 3.96
N PHE A 240 5.16 -3.48 4.24
CA PHE A 240 6.42 -2.77 4.08
C PHE A 240 6.80 -2.01 5.36
N VAL A 241 7.99 -2.31 5.87
CA VAL A 241 8.62 -1.67 7.04
C VAL A 241 10.06 -1.29 6.68
N PHE A 242 10.25 -0.02 6.27
CA PHE A 242 11.53 0.58 5.85
C PHE A 242 12.23 -0.10 4.67
N VAL A 243 13.06 -1.13 4.92
CA VAL A 243 13.76 -1.90 3.89
C VAL A 243 13.32 -3.36 3.85
N TYR A 244 12.41 -3.74 4.75
CA TYR A 244 11.83 -5.07 4.82
C TYR A 244 10.45 -5.07 4.18
N PHE A 245 10.25 -5.98 3.24
CA PHE A 245 8.97 -6.26 2.61
C PHE A 245 8.72 -7.75 2.66
N ASP A 246 7.50 -8.15 2.99
CA ASP A 246 7.10 -9.55 3.08
C ASP A 246 5.57 -9.65 3.04
N VAL A 247 5.03 -10.86 2.99
CA VAL A 247 3.59 -11.14 2.87
C VAL A 247 3.15 -12.02 4.04
N ILE A 248 2.26 -11.52 4.89
CA ILE A 248 1.65 -12.33 5.94
C ILE A 248 0.26 -12.78 5.55
N LYS A 249 -0.13 -14.01 5.90
CA LYS A 249 -1.53 -14.46 5.78
C LYS A 249 -2.30 -14.07 7.04
N ALA A 250 -3.16 -13.07 6.95
CA ALA A 250 -3.93 -12.56 8.07
C ALA A 250 -5.44 -12.52 7.75
N PRO A 251 -6.34 -12.54 8.75
CA PRO A 251 -7.78 -12.46 8.52
C PRO A 251 -8.15 -11.21 7.70
N ALA A 252 -8.98 -11.36 6.68
CA ALA A 252 -9.46 -10.25 5.84
C ALA A 252 -10.10 -9.13 6.67
N LEU A 253 -10.74 -9.49 7.79
CA LEU A 253 -11.29 -8.55 8.76
C LEU A 253 -10.27 -7.52 9.29
N LEU A 254 -8.97 -7.78 9.23
CA LEU A 254 -7.94 -6.80 9.63
C LEU A 254 -7.83 -5.60 8.67
N ALA A 255 -8.31 -5.71 7.43
CA ALA A 255 -8.32 -4.59 6.49
C ALA A 255 -9.17 -3.41 7.03
N LEU A 256 -10.26 -3.72 7.74
CA LEU A 256 -11.17 -2.75 8.34
C LEU A 256 -10.51 -1.84 9.39
N PRO A 257 -9.93 -2.36 10.50
CA PRO A 257 -9.28 -1.51 11.49
C PRO A 257 -8.01 -0.84 10.97
N ILE A 258 -7.30 -1.44 10.01
CA ILE A 258 -6.12 -0.81 9.37
C ILE A 258 -6.55 0.41 8.55
N TRP A 259 -7.59 0.26 7.73
CA TRP A 259 -8.16 1.35 6.95
C TRP A 259 -8.73 2.45 7.85
N LEU A 260 -9.51 2.08 8.87
CA LEU A 260 -10.07 3.03 9.83
C LEU A 260 -8.99 3.78 10.62
N ALA A 261 -7.90 3.11 10.99
CA ALA A 261 -6.75 3.75 11.64
C ALA A 261 -6.07 4.76 10.70
N ASN A 262 -5.99 4.47 9.40
CA ASN A 262 -5.49 5.43 8.42
C ASN A 262 -6.41 6.66 8.29
N GLU A 263 -7.73 6.46 8.19
CA GLU A 263 -8.72 7.57 8.19
C GLU A 263 -8.59 8.44 9.45
N LEU A 264 -8.41 7.81 10.61
CA LEU A 264 -8.25 8.50 11.89
C LEU A 264 -6.90 9.24 11.99
N LEU A 265 -5.82 8.67 11.45
CA LEU A 265 -4.53 9.36 11.39
C LEU A 265 -4.61 10.58 10.45
N GLN A 266 -5.27 10.45 9.30
CA GLN A 266 -5.49 11.57 8.40
C GLN A 266 -6.31 12.67 9.07
N PHE A 267 -7.35 12.32 9.84
CA PHE A 267 -8.11 13.27 10.65
C PHE A 267 -7.23 14.10 11.60
N PHE A 268 -6.38 13.43 12.40
CA PHE A 268 -5.59 14.09 13.43
C PHE A 268 -4.34 14.82 12.90
N TRP A 269 -3.75 14.35 11.80
CA TRP A 269 -2.47 14.86 11.31
C TRP A 269 -2.59 15.82 10.11
N LEU A 270 -3.64 15.71 9.29
CA LEU A 270 -3.77 16.52 8.07
C LEU A 270 -4.70 17.72 8.20
N GLY A 271 -5.42 17.88 9.31
CA GLY A 271 -6.15 19.10 9.70
C GLY A 271 -6.98 19.81 8.61
N ASN A 272 -8.30 19.87 8.77
CA ASN A 272 -9.27 20.62 7.93
C ASN A 272 -9.63 20.01 6.56
N GLY A 273 -9.29 18.75 6.28
CA GLY A 273 -10.04 18.01 5.25
C GLY A 273 -11.43 17.70 5.80
N HIS A 274 -12.51 18.24 5.22
CA HIS A 274 -13.89 17.91 5.59
C HIS A 274 -14.21 16.43 5.26
N VAL A 275 -13.63 15.50 6.00
CA VAL A 275 -13.88 14.06 5.83
C VAL A 275 -15.32 13.77 6.26
N ALA A 276 -16.12 13.32 5.32
CA ALA A 276 -17.53 13.01 5.54
C ALA A 276 -17.72 11.67 6.26
N TYR A 277 -17.38 11.60 7.56
CA TYR A 277 -17.49 10.38 8.36
C TYR A 277 -18.88 9.73 8.31
N GLY A 278 -19.94 10.53 8.30
CA GLY A 278 -21.31 10.04 8.14
C GLY A 278 -21.52 9.32 6.81
N ALA A 279 -20.87 9.77 5.73
CA ALA A 279 -20.92 9.12 4.43
C ALA A 279 -20.18 7.78 4.45
N HIS A 280 -18.99 7.74 5.06
CA HIS A 280 -18.20 6.52 5.19
C HIS A 280 -18.92 5.45 6.01
N PHE A 281 -19.48 5.84 7.17
CA PHE A 281 -20.26 4.94 8.01
C PHE A 281 -21.48 4.39 7.28
N GLY A 282 -22.27 5.25 6.63
CA GLY A 282 -23.45 4.84 5.87
C GLY A 282 -23.11 3.91 4.72
N GLY A 283 -22.05 4.23 3.96
CA GLY A 283 -21.54 3.38 2.89
C GLY A 283 -21.13 2.00 3.40
N LEU A 284 -20.33 1.96 4.48
CA LEU A 284 -19.83 0.73 5.08
C LEU A 284 -20.97 -0.21 5.54
N VAL A 285 -21.94 0.33 6.27
CA VAL A 285 -23.10 -0.43 6.73
C VAL A 285 -23.94 -0.92 5.54
N ALA A 286 -24.19 -0.05 4.56
CA ALA A 286 -24.93 -0.42 3.35
C ALA A 286 -24.26 -1.57 2.61
N GLY A 287 -22.95 -1.48 2.39
CA GLY A 287 -22.19 -2.52 1.70
C GLY A 287 -22.20 -3.86 2.44
N ALA A 288 -22.07 -3.84 3.76
CA ALA A 288 -22.17 -5.04 4.58
C ALA A 288 -23.57 -5.69 4.48
N LEU A 289 -24.64 -4.90 4.59
CA LEU A 289 -26.01 -5.39 4.49
C LEU A 289 -26.36 -5.92 3.10
N LEU A 290 -25.92 -5.24 2.04
CA LEU A 290 -26.13 -5.66 0.65
C LEU A 290 -25.32 -6.91 0.29
N ALA A 291 -24.14 -7.10 0.88
CA ALA A 291 -23.31 -8.26 0.66
C ALA A 291 -23.75 -9.50 1.43
N TRP A 292 -24.41 -9.34 2.59
CA TRP A 292 -24.90 -10.43 3.44
C TRP A 292 -25.68 -11.53 2.68
N PRO A 293 -26.71 -11.23 1.87
CA PRO A 293 -27.43 -12.27 1.12
C PRO A 293 -26.59 -12.95 0.03
N LEU A 294 -25.44 -12.39 -0.33
CA LEU A 294 -24.55 -12.92 -1.37
C LEU A 294 -23.50 -13.91 -0.84
N LEU A 295 -23.44 -14.11 0.48
CA LEU A 295 -22.47 -14.99 1.15
C LEU A 295 -22.42 -16.40 0.55
N ARG A 296 -23.58 -17.05 0.40
CA ARG A 296 -23.66 -18.42 -0.15
C ARG A 296 -23.12 -18.51 -1.57
N ARG A 297 -23.38 -17.48 -2.38
CA ARG A 297 -22.89 -17.40 -3.76
C ARG A 297 -21.37 -17.19 -3.79
N ALA A 298 -20.84 -16.37 -2.89
CA ALA A 298 -19.41 -16.16 -2.73
C ALA A 298 -18.70 -17.43 -2.23
N GLU A 299 -19.25 -18.15 -1.26
CA GLU A 299 -18.72 -19.43 -0.77
C GLU A 299 -18.61 -20.46 -1.90
N ALA A 300 -19.64 -20.59 -2.73
CA ALA A 300 -19.64 -21.50 -3.87
C ALA A 300 -18.55 -21.19 -4.91
N ARG A 301 -18.08 -19.93 -5.00
CA ARG A 301 -16.96 -19.53 -5.88
C ARG A 301 -15.59 -19.70 -5.22
N LEU A 302 -15.54 -19.74 -3.90
CA LEU A 302 -14.31 -19.87 -3.14
C LEU A 302 -13.84 -21.33 -3.00
N ILE A 303 -14.78 -22.29 -2.97
CA ILE A 303 -14.52 -23.71 -2.73
C ILE A 303 -13.91 -24.46 -3.95
N PRO A 304 -14.23 -24.15 -5.22
CA PRO A 304 -13.71 -24.92 -6.36
C PRO A 304 -12.25 -24.58 -6.74
N ASP A 305 -11.80 -23.34 -6.52
CA ASP A 305 -10.55 -22.83 -7.11
C ASP A 305 -9.31 -23.04 -6.21
N THR A 306 -9.48 -23.42 -4.94
CA THR A 306 -8.33 -23.68 -4.04
C THR A 306 -7.94 -25.15 -3.99
N ALA A 307 -8.89 -26.06 -3.81
CA ALA A 307 -8.58 -27.50 -3.68
C ALA A 307 -8.15 -28.12 -5.03
N ALA A 308 -8.86 -27.82 -6.11
CA ALA A 308 -8.48 -28.29 -7.44
C ALA A 308 -7.18 -27.66 -7.95
N ALA A 309 -6.92 -26.39 -7.60
CA ALA A 309 -5.66 -25.73 -7.96
C ALA A 309 -4.48 -26.24 -7.13
N GLU A 310 -4.65 -26.49 -5.83
CA GLU A 310 -3.61 -27.08 -4.97
C GLU A 310 -3.29 -28.52 -5.39
N GLU A 311 -4.29 -29.30 -5.78
CA GLU A 311 -4.11 -30.68 -6.25
C GLU A 311 -3.54 -30.76 -7.68
N GLN A 312 -3.98 -29.89 -8.59
CA GLN A 312 -3.40 -29.75 -9.93
C GLN A 312 -1.97 -29.21 -9.86
N GLU A 313 -1.66 -28.26 -8.98
CA GLU A 313 -0.30 -27.76 -8.76
C GLU A 313 0.59 -28.80 -8.09
N ALA A 314 0.07 -29.61 -7.17
CA ALA A 314 0.81 -30.73 -6.60
C ALA A 314 1.15 -31.77 -7.68
N ARG A 315 0.18 -32.11 -8.55
CA ARG A 315 0.36 -33.05 -9.67
C ARG A 315 1.25 -32.50 -10.79
N GLU A 316 1.16 -31.20 -11.11
CA GLU A 316 2.04 -30.52 -12.06
C GLU A 316 3.47 -30.34 -11.49
N ALA A 317 3.61 -30.08 -10.18
CA ALA A 317 4.91 -30.01 -9.50
C ALA A 317 5.57 -31.38 -9.28
N GLU A 318 4.79 -32.46 -9.32
CA GLU A 318 5.26 -33.85 -9.25
C GLU A 318 5.60 -34.41 -10.65
N SER A 319 4.90 -33.97 -11.70
CA SER A 319 5.12 -34.43 -13.09
C SER A 319 6.11 -33.58 -13.91
N ALA A 320 6.32 -32.31 -13.56
CA ALA A 320 7.27 -31.45 -14.26
C ALA A 320 8.62 -31.39 -13.53
N GLY A 321 9.64 -32.02 -14.12
CA GLY A 321 11.04 -31.76 -13.79
C GLY A 321 11.31 -30.25 -13.88
N LEU A 322 11.48 -29.61 -12.72
CA LEU A 322 11.53 -28.16 -12.59
C LEU A 322 12.68 -27.55 -13.41
N THR A 323 12.31 -26.80 -14.44
CA THR A 323 13.24 -25.90 -15.11
C THR A 323 13.44 -24.64 -14.25
N LEU A 324 14.66 -24.10 -14.22
CA LEU A 324 14.98 -22.80 -13.58
C LEU A 324 14.04 -21.67 -14.07
N LYS A 325 13.54 -21.81 -15.30
CA LYS A 325 12.53 -20.91 -15.90
C LYS A 325 11.24 -20.85 -15.09
N GLU A 326 10.77 -21.98 -14.55
CA GLU A 326 9.57 -22.00 -13.71
C GLU A 326 9.85 -21.42 -12.32
N ALA A 327 11.03 -21.66 -11.74
CA ALA A 327 11.43 -21.02 -10.48
C ALA A 327 11.44 -19.48 -10.61
N ARG A 328 11.96 -18.96 -11.73
CA ARG A 328 11.91 -17.54 -12.07
C ARG A 328 10.48 -17.04 -12.27
N ARG A 329 9.61 -17.84 -12.93
CA ARG A 329 8.18 -17.51 -13.10
C ARG A 329 7.48 -17.36 -11.75
N LEU A 330 7.76 -18.27 -10.81
CA LEU A 330 7.23 -18.22 -9.45
C LEU A 330 7.71 -16.96 -8.70
N MET A 331 8.96 -16.52 -8.90
CA MET A 331 9.45 -15.24 -8.37
C MET A 331 8.72 -14.04 -8.98
N THR A 332 8.56 -14.00 -10.30
CA THR A 332 7.83 -12.94 -10.98
C THR A 332 6.36 -12.90 -10.56
N ALA A 333 5.76 -14.07 -10.31
CA ALA A 333 4.43 -14.21 -9.76
C ALA A 333 4.34 -13.96 -8.23
N GLN A 334 5.44 -13.54 -7.59
CA GLN A 334 5.55 -13.21 -6.16
C GLN A 334 5.22 -14.38 -5.21
N ARG A 335 5.39 -15.62 -5.65
CA ARG A 335 5.18 -16.84 -4.87
C ARG A 335 6.49 -17.27 -4.18
N PHE A 336 7.00 -16.43 -3.29
CA PHE A 336 8.36 -16.55 -2.75
C PHE A 336 8.70 -17.89 -2.10
N ASP A 337 7.78 -18.48 -1.33
CA ASP A 337 8.02 -19.79 -0.70
C ASP A 337 8.14 -20.94 -1.71
N GLU A 338 7.32 -20.90 -2.74
CA GLU A 338 7.32 -21.92 -3.79
C GLU A 338 8.50 -21.73 -4.73
N ALA A 339 8.80 -20.49 -5.09
CA ALA A 339 10.00 -20.13 -5.81
C ALA A 339 11.23 -20.63 -5.04
N ARG A 340 11.34 -20.35 -3.74
CA ARG A 340 12.47 -20.80 -2.91
C ARG A 340 12.63 -22.32 -2.93
N ARG A 341 11.54 -23.08 -2.79
CA ARG A 341 11.56 -24.54 -2.93
C ARG A 341 12.02 -24.98 -4.33
N ALA A 342 11.54 -24.30 -5.38
CA ALA A 342 11.91 -24.57 -6.76
C ALA A 342 13.40 -24.27 -7.02
N TYR A 343 13.94 -23.14 -6.54
CA TYR A 343 15.35 -22.78 -6.63
C TYR A 343 16.25 -23.75 -5.85
N ALA A 344 15.82 -24.21 -4.67
CA ALA A 344 16.57 -25.21 -3.91
C ALA A 344 16.65 -26.57 -4.62
N ARG A 345 15.59 -26.96 -5.32
CA ARG A 345 15.60 -28.17 -6.18
C ARG A 345 16.47 -27.95 -7.43
N ALA A 346 16.40 -26.77 -8.05
CA ALA A 346 17.24 -26.43 -9.20
C ALA A 346 18.74 -26.45 -8.83
N ALA A 347 19.11 -25.95 -7.64
CA ALA A 347 20.47 -26.01 -7.12
C ALA A 347 21.01 -27.44 -6.96
N ALA A 348 20.14 -28.44 -6.78
CA ALA A 348 20.52 -29.83 -6.63
C ALA A 348 20.83 -30.53 -7.97
N GLN A 349 20.55 -29.88 -9.11
CA GLN A 349 20.87 -30.45 -10.41
C GLN A 349 22.39 -30.40 -10.66
N PRO A 350 22.99 -31.44 -11.23
CA PRO A 350 24.40 -31.43 -11.60
C PRO A 350 24.65 -30.53 -12.81
N GLY A 351 25.85 -29.95 -12.90
CA GLY A 351 26.29 -29.18 -14.07
C GLY A 351 25.78 -27.74 -14.14
N LEU A 352 25.25 -27.19 -13.05
CA LEU A 352 24.90 -25.76 -12.97
C LEU A 352 26.15 -24.88 -13.09
N ASP A 353 26.02 -23.81 -13.88
CA ASP A 353 27.02 -22.74 -13.88
C ASP A 353 26.97 -21.92 -12.57
N THR A 354 28.05 -21.19 -12.32
CA THR A 354 28.22 -20.38 -11.10
C THR A 354 27.15 -19.30 -10.95
N GLN A 355 26.72 -18.68 -12.05
CA GLN A 355 25.72 -17.60 -12.02
C GLN A 355 24.34 -18.15 -11.67
N THR A 356 23.96 -19.29 -12.23
CA THR A 356 22.70 -19.97 -11.91
C THR A 356 22.69 -20.46 -10.46
N MET A 357 23.79 -21.05 -9.98
CA MET A 357 23.91 -21.43 -8.57
C MET A 357 23.82 -20.19 -7.65
N ARG A 358 24.40 -19.07 -8.07
CA ARG A 358 24.32 -17.79 -7.34
C ARG A 358 22.89 -17.30 -7.20
N GLU A 359 22.10 -17.39 -8.26
CA GLU A 359 20.69 -17.06 -8.22
C GLU A 359 19.94 -17.94 -7.21
N CYS A 360 20.13 -19.26 -7.27
CA CYS A 360 19.47 -20.20 -6.36
C CYS A 360 19.77 -19.91 -4.88
N VAL A 361 21.05 -19.72 -4.54
CA VAL A 361 21.47 -19.43 -3.16
C VAL A 361 20.93 -18.08 -2.69
N ASN A 362 20.95 -17.05 -3.54
CA ASN A 362 20.45 -15.72 -3.19
C ASN A 362 18.96 -15.72 -2.84
N VAL A 363 18.14 -16.44 -3.60
CA VAL A 363 16.71 -16.58 -3.31
C VAL A 363 16.50 -17.36 -2.02
N CYS A 364 17.21 -18.48 -1.85
CA CYS A 364 17.05 -19.29 -0.63
C CYS A 364 17.50 -18.55 0.63
N ARG A 365 18.52 -17.69 0.53
CA ARG A 365 19.05 -16.87 1.63
C ARG A 365 18.02 -15.91 2.23
N LEU A 366 16.96 -15.56 1.52
CA LEU A 366 15.89 -14.71 2.03
C LEU A 366 15.21 -15.32 3.27
N ALA A 367 15.27 -16.64 3.44
CA ALA A 367 14.83 -17.34 4.64
C ALA A 367 16.03 -18.11 5.27
N PRO A 368 16.88 -17.45 6.09
CA PRO A 368 18.09 -18.06 6.63
C PRO A 368 17.84 -19.25 7.58
N ALA A 369 16.60 -19.40 8.03
CA ALA A 369 16.16 -20.50 8.89
C ALA A 369 15.69 -21.74 8.13
N SER A 370 15.66 -21.68 6.79
CA SER A 370 15.02 -22.70 5.97
C SER A 370 15.95 -23.84 5.56
N GLU A 371 15.39 -25.05 5.46
CA GLU A 371 16.09 -26.23 4.93
C GLU A 371 16.60 -26.00 3.51
N GLU A 372 15.84 -25.24 2.71
CA GLU A 372 16.17 -24.85 1.35
C GLU A 372 17.46 -24.02 1.30
N TYR A 373 17.66 -23.09 2.24
CA TYR A 373 18.89 -22.31 2.32
C TYR A 373 20.08 -23.19 2.71
N HIS A 374 19.93 -24.02 3.75
CA HIS A 374 20.97 -24.94 4.18
C HIS A 374 21.41 -25.87 3.06
N ARG A 375 20.43 -26.42 2.31
CA ARG A 375 20.69 -27.30 1.17
C ARG A 375 21.37 -26.58 0.01
N ALA A 376 20.83 -25.44 -0.45
CA ALA A 376 21.37 -24.70 -1.59
C ALA A 376 22.80 -24.18 -1.31
N ALA A 377 23.04 -23.62 -0.12
CA ALA A 377 24.36 -23.16 0.27
C ALA A 377 25.36 -24.31 0.38
N GLY A 378 24.97 -25.44 0.97
CA GLY A 378 25.79 -26.65 1.06
C GLY A 378 26.21 -27.16 -0.32
N LEU A 379 25.26 -27.23 -1.26
CA LEU A 379 25.52 -27.66 -2.65
C LEU A 379 26.48 -26.72 -3.37
N ALA A 380 26.30 -25.40 -3.23
CA ALA A 380 27.21 -24.41 -3.82
C ALA A 380 28.65 -24.51 -3.30
N MET A 381 28.83 -25.01 -2.07
CA MET A 381 30.16 -25.24 -1.48
C MET A 381 30.78 -26.59 -1.86
N ALA A 382 29.95 -27.61 -2.07
CA ALA A 382 30.40 -28.98 -2.35
C ALA A 382 30.64 -29.28 -3.83
N GLN A 383 29.90 -28.64 -4.75
CA GLN A 383 29.99 -28.96 -6.18
C GLN A 383 31.30 -28.46 -6.82
N SER A 384 31.89 -29.31 -7.67
CA SER A 384 33.20 -29.07 -8.29
C SER A 384 33.19 -28.04 -9.43
N GLY A 385 32.02 -27.81 -10.06
CA GLY A 385 31.83 -26.90 -11.19
C GLY A 385 31.56 -25.44 -10.80
N ILE A 386 31.50 -25.15 -9.50
CA ILE A 386 31.24 -23.81 -8.98
C ILE A 386 32.56 -23.08 -8.74
N ASP A 387 32.61 -21.82 -9.18
CA ASP A 387 33.78 -20.96 -9.03
C ASP A 387 34.28 -20.91 -7.59
N ALA A 388 35.60 -21.03 -7.43
CA ALA A 388 36.21 -21.18 -6.13
C ALA A 388 36.09 -19.90 -5.27
N ALA A 389 36.12 -18.71 -5.88
CA ALA A 389 35.93 -17.47 -5.16
C ALA A 389 34.47 -17.33 -4.70
N TYR A 390 33.50 -17.69 -5.55
CA TYR A 390 32.09 -17.71 -5.18
C TYR A 390 31.79 -18.71 -4.07
N THR A 391 32.38 -19.92 -4.09
CA THR A 391 32.23 -20.88 -2.99
C THR A 391 32.65 -20.28 -1.64
N LEU A 392 33.76 -19.54 -1.59
CA LEU A 392 34.20 -18.87 -0.36
C LEU A 392 33.29 -17.70 0.03
N GLU A 393 32.73 -16.97 -0.94
CA GLU A 393 31.72 -15.94 -0.71
C GLU A 393 30.48 -16.53 -0.01
N VAL A 394 29.96 -17.66 -0.53
CA VAL A 394 28.82 -18.39 0.07
C VAL A 394 29.17 -18.84 1.49
N PHE A 395 30.37 -19.40 1.71
CA PHE A 395 30.80 -19.86 3.03
C PHE A 395 30.78 -18.74 4.07
N ARG A 396 31.37 -17.57 3.76
CA ARG A 396 31.41 -16.41 4.66
C ARG A 396 30.01 -15.95 5.05
N GLU A 397 29.11 -15.87 4.07
CA GLU A 397 27.74 -15.41 4.27
C GLU A 397 26.91 -16.43 5.04
N TYR A 398 27.09 -17.72 4.72
CA TYR A 398 26.36 -18.82 5.34
C TYR A 398 26.65 -18.89 6.85
N ILE A 399 27.92 -18.80 7.24
CA ILE A 399 28.30 -18.78 8.66
C ILE A 399 27.69 -17.58 9.40
N LYS A 400 27.59 -16.42 8.74
CA LYS A 400 27.06 -15.20 9.37
C LYS A 400 25.54 -15.24 9.55
N ARG A 401 24.80 -15.87 8.63
CA ARG A 401 23.35 -15.71 8.53
C ARG A 401 22.53 -16.95 8.87
N ALA A 402 23.08 -18.15 8.71
CA ALA A 402 22.33 -19.39 8.90
C ALA A 402 21.75 -19.51 10.32
N LYS A 403 20.49 -19.96 10.41
CA LYS A 403 19.80 -20.24 11.68
C LYS A 403 19.13 -21.63 11.59
N PRO A 404 19.26 -22.54 12.56
CA PRO A 404 20.25 -22.57 13.62
C PRO A 404 21.68 -22.67 13.04
N LEU A 405 22.68 -22.97 13.88
CA LEU A 405 24.08 -23.02 13.49
C LEU A 405 24.32 -23.79 12.16
N PRO A 406 25.34 -23.39 11.36
CA PRO A 406 25.62 -23.98 10.04
C PRO A 406 25.67 -25.50 10.02
N ARG A 407 24.98 -26.12 9.07
CA ARG A 407 24.99 -27.57 8.84
C ARG A 407 25.94 -27.93 7.70
N LEU A 408 27.24 -28.00 7.98
CA LEU A 408 28.26 -28.40 7.00
C LEU A 408 28.87 -29.73 7.40
N THR A 409 29.12 -30.59 6.42
CA THR A 409 29.80 -31.87 6.65
C THR A 409 31.30 -31.68 6.82
N ALA A 410 31.96 -32.65 7.45
CA ALA A 410 33.41 -32.64 7.62
C ALA A 410 34.15 -32.61 6.28
N GLU A 411 33.64 -33.34 5.27
CA GLU A 411 34.17 -33.34 3.90
C GLU A 411 34.07 -31.96 3.26
N THR A 412 32.93 -31.29 3.42
CA THR A 412 32.71 -29.95 2.86
C THR A 412 33.68 -28.94 3.50
N LEU A 413 33.85 -28.99 4.82
CA LEU A 413 34.77 -28.12 5.54
C LEU A 413 36.24 -28.38 5.17
N SER A 414 36.63 -29.65 5.04
CA SER A 414 37.96 -30.05 4.56
C SER A 414 38.24 -29.54 3.14
N ALA A 415 37.27 -29.66 2.23
CA ALA A 415 37.36 -29.14 0.88
C ALA A 415 37.45 -27.60 0.85
N LEU A 416 36.65 -26.92 1.68
CA LEU A 416 36.70 -25.46 1.83
C LEU A 416 38.04 -24.97 2.37
N ALA A 417 38.59 -25.61 3.39
CA ALA A 417 39.90 -25.29 3.94
C ALA A 417 41.00 -25.45 2.87
N THR A 418 41.00 -26.59 2.17
CA THR A 418 41.94 -26.86 1.07
C THR A 418 41.83 -25.79 -0.03
N ARG A 419 40.60 -25.43 -0.42
CA ARG A 419 40.32 -24.42 -1.46
C ARG A 419 40.75 -23.02 -1.02
N ALA A 420 40.49 -22.63 0.22
CA ALA A 420 40.89 -21.36 0.78
C ALA A 420 42.43 -21.20 0.83
N LEU A 421 43.15 -22.26 1.20
CA LEU A 421 44.62 -22.27 1.20
C LEU A 421 45.18 -22.04 -0.22
N ARG A 422 44.63 -22.73 -1.23
CA ARG A 422 45.03 -22.55 -2.64
C ARG A 422 44.81 -21.12 -3.13
N LEU A 423 43.70 -20.49 -2.72
CA LEU A 423 43.38 -19.10 -3.07
C LEU A 423 44.06 -18.06 -2.16
N ARG A 424 44.91 -18.48 -1.21
CA ARG A 424 45.52 -17.62 -0.17
C ARG A 424 44.50 -16.83 0.66
N ALA A 425 43.26 -17.33 0.77
CA ALA A 425 42.21 -16.78 1.61
C ALA A 425 42.37 -17.28 3.06
N LEU A 426 43.46 -16.88 3.72
CA LEU A 426 43.92 -17.50 4.97
C LEU A 426 42.94 -17.43 6.13
N HIS A 427 42.15 -16.35 6.21
CA HIS A 427 41.12 -16.20 7.24
C HIS A 427 39.95 -17.19 7.02
N ASP A 428 39.59 -17.50 5.78
CA ASP A 428 38.55 -18.50 5.51
C ASP A 428 39.08 -19.91 5.76
N ALA A 429 40.36 -20.16 5.48
CA ALA A 429 41.04 -21.41 5.81
C ALA A 429 41.04 -21.67 7.34
N ASP A 430 41.50 -20.69 8.12
CA ASP A 430 41.49 -20.74 9.59
C ASP A 430 40.09 -21.01 10.14
N ARG A 431 39.07 -20.31 9.61
CA ARG A 431 37.68 -20.49 10.03
C ARG A 431 37.13 -21.87 9.69
N ALA A 432 37.40 -22.39 8.49
CA ALA A 432 36.98 -23.71 8.07
C ALA A 432 37.62 -24.81 8.93
N VAL A 433 38.92 -24.69 9.24
CA VAL A 433 39.66 -25.65 10.09
C VAL A 433 39.14 -25.63 11.53
N ARG A 434 38.89 -24.46 12.12
CA ARG A 434 38.31 -24.35 13.47
C ARG A 434 36.92 -24.97 13.55
N LEU A 435 36.06 -24.71 12.55
CA LEU A 435 34.74 -25.33 12.46
C LEU A 435 34.85 -26.85 12.31
N LEU A 436 35.76 -27.33 11.45
CA LEU A 436 36.00 -28.76 11.27
C LEU A 436 36.44 -29.42 12.59
N HIS A 437 37.37 -28.80 13.32
CA HIS A 437 37.79 -29.27 14.63
C HIS A 437 36.64 -29.33 15.64
N SER A 438 35.78 -28.31 15.67
CA SER A 438 34.63 -28.28 16.59
C SER A 438 33.55 -29.33 16.27
N LEU A 439 33.37 -29.69 15.00
CA LEU A 439 32.30 -30.58 14.55
C LEU A 439 32.76 -32.03 14.38
N ALA A 440 34.03 -32.25 14.02
CA ALA A 440 34.60 -33.56 13.72
C ALA A 440 36.09 -33.61 14.10
N PRO A 441 36.44 -33.61 15.41
CA PRO A 441 37.83 -33.57 15.87
C PRO A 441 38.65 -34.79 15.43
N ALA A 442 38.00 -35.94 15.19
CA ALA A 442 38.65 -37.17 14.73
C ALA A 442 38.78 -37.27 13.19
N TYR A 443 38.50 -36.19 12.44
CA TYR A 443 38.53 -36.25 10.97
C TYR A 443 39.96 -36.49 10.45
N PRO A 444 40.23 -37.52 9.61
CA PRO A 444 41.59 -37.96 9.30
C PRO A 444 42.54 -36.90 8.74
N ARG A 445 42.02 -35.95 7.95
CA ARG A 445 42.83 -34.87 7.33
C ARG A 445 42.96 -33.62 8.19
N LEU A 446 42.33 -33.57 9.36
CA LEU A 446 42.36 -32.39 10.22
C LEU A 446 43.79 -31.99 10.67
N PRO A 447 44.67 -32.92 11.10
CA PRO A 447 46.04 -32.57 11.49
C PRO A 447 46.86 -31.94 10.35
N GLU A 448 46.71 -32.49 9.13
CA GLU A 448 47.35 -31.98 7.92
C GLU A 448 46.88 -30.54 7.61
N LEU A 449 45.57 -30.29 7.67
CA LEU A 449 44.98 -28.97 7.39
C LEU A 449 45.38 -27.92 8.44
N PHE A 450 45.51 -28.32 9.71
CA PHE A 450 46.04 -27.46 10.77
C PHE A 450 47.45 -27.00 10.44
N GLU A 451 48.34 -27.93 10.08
CA GLU A 451 49.74 -27.64 9.77
C GLU A 451 49.87 -26.73 8.56
N GLN A 452 49.16 -27.04 7.46
CA GLN A 452 49.18 -26.23 6.25
C GLN A 452 48.66 -24.81 6.49
N THR A 453 47.60 -24.66 7.28
CA THR A 453 47.02 -23.35 7.60
C THR A 453 47.91 -22.54 8.52
N GLU A 454 48.51 -23.17 9.53
CA GLU A 454 49.46 -22.53 10.43
C GLU A 454 50.70 -22.03 9.69
N GLN A 455 51.27 -22.86 8.82
CA GLN A 455 52.43 -22.50 8.00
C GLN A 455 52.11 -21.33 7.06
N ALA A 456 50.93 -21.35 6.43
CA ALA A 456 50.48 -20.28 5.55
C ALA A 456 50.28 -18.95 6.29
N LEU A 457 49.67 -18.97 7.49
CA LEU A 457 49.50 -17.79 8.35
C LEU A 457 50.84 -17.23 8.86
N THR A 458 51.79 -18.11 9.21
CA THR A 458 53.13 -17.71 9.64
C THR A 458 53.87 -17.01 8.50
N THR A 459 53.82 -17.59 7.31
CA THR A 459 54.48 -17.05 6.11
C THR A 459 53.88 -15.70 5.67
N SER A 460 52.59 -15.47 5.95
CA SER A 460 51.92 -14.19 5.65
C SER A 460 52.12 -13.12 6.74
N GLY A 461 52.92 -13.37 7.77
CA GLY A 461 53.14 -12.44 8.88
C GLY A 461 52.02 -12.37 9.93
N ASN A 462 51.04 -13.28 9.90
CA ASN A 462 49.94 -13.32 10.87
C ASN A 462 50.28 -14.25 12.06
N ALA A 463 51.33 -13.87 12.81
CA ALA A 463 51.88 -14.68 13.90
C ALA A 463 50.86 -14.96 15.03
N ALA A 464 49.96 -14.01 15.31
CA ALA A 464 48.94 -14.16 16.34
C ALA A 464 47.92 -15.25 15.99
N ALA A 465 47.39 -15.25 14.76
CA ALA A 465 46.45 -16.27 14.31
C ALA A 465 47.13 -17.65 14.22
N ALA A 466 48.37 -17.72 13.73
CA ALA A 466 49.16 -18.95 13.69
C ALA A 466 49.37 -19.55 15.09
N SER A 467 49.75 -18.73 16.07
CA SER A 467 49.92 -19.18 17.46
C SER A 467 48.61 -19.67 18.09
N ALA A 468 47.50 -18.96 17.84
CA ALA A 468 46.19 -19.37 18.34
C ALA A 468 45.70 -20.69 17.72
N LEU A 469 46.04 -20.93 16.45
CA LEU A 469 45.70 -22.17 15.76
C LEU A 469 46.57 -23.35 16.26
N ARG A 470 47.87 -23.12 16.48
CA ARG A 470 48.80 -24.09 17.07
C ARG A 470 48.33 -24.57 18.45
N GLY A 471 47.86 -23.67 19.30
CA GLY A 471 47.34 -23.99 20.63
C GLY A 471 46.07 -24.86 20.62
N LEU A 472 45.28 -24.82 19.54
CA LEU A 472 44.14 -25.74 19.35
C LEU A 472 44.62 -27.12 18.88
N ARG A 473 45.58 -27.16 17.93
CA ARG A 473 46.16 -28.41 17.43
C ARG A 473 46.76 -29.25 18.55
N THR A 474 47.42 -28.65 19.53
CA THR A 474 48.04 -29.38 20.65
C THR A 474 47.02 -29.93 21.66
N LYS A 475 45.77 -29.49 21.61
CA LYS A 475 44.68 -29.94 22.48
C LYS A 475 43.73 -30.94 21.81
N ALA A 476 43.80 -31.04 20.48
CA ALA A 476 43.08 -31.98 19.63
C ALA A 476 43.84 -33.29 19.54
#